data_AF-A0A6A8GP84-F1
#
_entry.id   AF-A0A6A8GP84-F1
#
_cell.length_a   1.000
_cell.length_b   1.000
_cell.length_c   1.000
_cell.angle_alpha   90.00
_cell.angle_beta   90.00
_cell.angle_gamma   90.00
#
_symmetry.space_group_name_H-M   'P 1'
#
loop_
_entity.id
_entity.type
_entity.pdbx_description
1 polymer ?
#
loop_
_entity_poly.entity_id
_entity_poly.type
_entity_poly.pdbx_seq_one_letter_code
_entity_poly.pdbx_strand_id
1 'polypeptide(L)'
;MNANNLNTLKALKEAMSYNLEIYFKINGKQYMILPDPKTGILEDGWLLVCENSLLKKGATFDIFNYKINGRLLKDIWSEVKDVEM
;
A
#
# COMPACT_ATOMS: atom_id res chain seq x y z
N MET A 1 -19.43 5.10 3.93
CA MET A 1 -18.08 5.52 4.36
C MET A 1 -17.69 6.73 3.53
N ASN A 2 -17.32 7.86 4.14
CA ASN A 2 -16.90 9.06 3.40
C ASN A 2 -15.55 8.82 2.74
N ALA A 3 -15.45 9.01 1.42
CA ALA A 3 -14.25 8.81 0.60
C ALA A 3 -13.05 9.73 0.95
N ASN A 4 -13.19 10.63 1.92
CA ASN A 4 -12.26 11.75 2.12
C ASN A 4 -11.04 11.45 3.02
N ASN A 5 -10.87 10.24 3.57
CA ASN A 5 -9.79 9.95 4.54
C ASN A 5 -8.89 8.73 4.22
N LEU A 6 -9.04 8.10 3.05
CA LEU A 6 -8.27 6.90 2.69
C LEU A 6 -6.78 7.18 2.41
N ASN A 7 -6.43 8.42 2.10
CA ASN A 7 -5.06 8.87 1.83
C ASN A 7 -4.30 9.34 3.08
N THR A 8 -4.73 8.93 4.28
CA THR A 8 -3.94 9.12 5.51
C THR A 8 -3.09 7.89 5.79
N LEU A 9 -1.89 8.07 6.36
CA LEU A 9 -1.07 6.94 6.79
C LEU A 9 -1.76 6.08 7.86
N LYS A 10 -2.64 6.70 8.64
CA LYS A 10 -3.45 5.99 9.62
C LYS A 10 -4.44 5.04 8.93
N ALA A 11 -5.19 5.51 7.93
CA ALA A 11 -6.12 4.68 7.17
C ALA A 11 -5.40 3.55 6.43
N LEU A 12 -4.22 3.81 5.87
CA LEU A 12 -3.39 2.78 5.24
C LEU A 12 -2.97 1.69 6.25
N LYS A 13 -2.49 2.09 7.43
CA LYS A 13 -2.14 1.15 8.51
C LYS A 13 -3.34 0.32 8.96
N GLU A 14 -4.50 0.96 9.13
CA GLU A 14 -5.74 0.28 9.52
C GLU A 14 -6.17 -0.73 8.45
N ALA A 15 -6.19 -0.34 7.17
CA ALA A 15 -6.51 -1.24 6.07
C ALA A 15 -5.57 -2.46 6.01
N MET A 16 -4.27 -2.24 6.22
CA MET A 16 -3.31 -3.32 6.32
C MET A 16 -3.58 -4.22 7.55
N SER A 17 -3.90 -3.65 8.71
CA SER A 17 -4.25 -4.45 9.89
C SER A 17 -5.52 -5.32 9.71
N TYR A 18 -6.40 -4.94 8.78
CA TYR A 18 -7.58 -5.72 8.40
C TYR A 18 -7.34 -6.71 7.25
N ASN A 19 -6.09 -6.89 6.80
CA ASN A 19 -5.74 -7.73 5.65
C ASN A 19 -6.48 -7.36 4.36
N LEU A 20 -6.77 -6.07 4.16
CA LEU A 20 -7.41 -5.58 2.94
C LEU A 20 -6.41 -5.40 1.81
N GLU A 21 -6.89 -5.60 0.59
CA GLU A 21 -6.16 -5.21 -0.62
C GLU A 21 -6.36 -3.72 -0.85
N ILE A 22 -5.28 -3.00 -1.19
CA ILE A 22 -5.30 -1.55 -1.32
C ILE A 22 -4.80 -1.20 -2.70
N TYR A 23 -5.66 -0.57 -3.48
CA TYR A 23 -5.40 -0.17 -4.85
C TYR A 23 -5.21 1.34 -4.89
N PHE A 24 -4.14 1.81 -5.55
CA PHE A 24 -3.90 3.24 -5.65
C PHE A 24 -3.11 3.66 -6.89
N LYS A 25 -3.18 4.94 -7.24
CA LYS A 25 -2.44 5.51 -8.38
C LYS A 25 -1.42 6.56 -7.97
N ILE A 26 -0.22 6.46 -8.54
CA ILE A 26 0.84 7.48 -8.44
C ILE A 26 1.38 7.74 -9.84
N ASN A 27 1.34 8.99 -10.27
CA ASN A 27 1.81 9.44 -11.59
C ASN A 27 1.22 8.60 -12.75
N GLY A 28 -0.07 8.27 -12.69
CA GLY A 28 -0.78 7.51 -13.71
C GLY A 28 -0.54 6.00 -13.69
N LYS A 29 0.39 5.49 -12.86
CA LYS A 29 0.63 4.06 -12.68
C LYS A 29 -0.22 3.49 -11.56
N GLN A 30 -0.75 2.29 -11.77
CA GLN A 30 -1.52 1.54 -10.78
C GLN A 30 -0.62 0.70 -9.89
N TYR A 31 -0.80 0.88 -8.58
CA TYR A 31 -0.13 0.15 -7.52
C TYR A 31 -1.14 -0.62 -6.69
N MET A 32 -0.68 -1.71 -6.07
CA MET A 32 -1.45 -2.55 -5.19
C MET A 32 -0.61 -2.92 -3.97
N ILE A 33 -1.18 -2.80 -2.78
CA ILE A 33 -0.67 -3.42 -1.56
C ILE A 33 -1.64 -4.54 -1.20
N LEU A 34 -1.14 -5.77 -1.14
CA LEU A 34 -1.96 -6.94 -0.80
C LEU A 34 -1.23 -7.86 0.20
N PRO A 35 -1.97 -8.64 1.00
CA PRO A 35 -1.37 -9.68 1.82
C PRO A 35 -0.61 -10.70 0.96
N ASP A 36 0.53 -11.19 1.45
CA ASP A 36 1.29 -12.24 0.78
C ASP A 36 0.59 -13.60 1.00
N PRO A 37 0.09 -14.25 -0.07
CA PRO A 37 -0.62 -15.52 0.05
C PRO A 37 0.29 -16.66 0.57
N LYS A 38 1.62 -16.53 0.47
CA LYS A 38 2.56 -17.57 0.92
C LYS A 38 2.81 -17.54 2.43
N THR A 39 2.62 -16.41 3.08
CA THR A 39 2.78 -16.28 4.54
C THR A 39 1.46 -16.50 5.27
N GLY A 40 0.33 -16.58 4.56
CA GLY A 40 -1.00 -16.68 5.18
C GLY A 40 -1.35 -15.42 5.97
N ILE A 41 -2.21 -15.56 6.97
CA ILE A 41 -2.69 -14.47 7.87
C ILE A 41 -1.61 -14.08 8.91
N LEU A 42 -0.34 -14.44 8.70
CA LEU A 42 0.74 -13.96 9.56
C LEU A 42 1.03 -12.50 9.21
N GLU A 43 0.91 -11.62 10.21
CA GLU A 43 0.75 -10.15 10.14
C GLU A 43 1.84 -9.38 9.35
N ASP A 44 2.89 -10.05 8.87
CA ASP A 44 4.11 -9.44 8.37
C ASP A 44 4.41 -9.69 6.88
N GLY A 45 3.51 -10.34 6.16
CA GLY A 45 3.69 -10.60 4.73
C GLY A 45 2.88 -9.67 3.85
N TRP A 46 3.49 -8.61 3.33
CA TRP A 46 2.87 -7.70 2.37
C TRP A 46 3.59 -7.71 1.04
N LEU A 47 2.83 -7.55 -0.04
CA LEU A 47 3.33 -7.35 -1.39
C LEU A 47 2.97 -5.95 -1.87
N LEU A 48 3.95 -5.23 -2.38
CA LEU A 48 3.75 -4.01 -3.18
C LEU A 48 3.96 -4.37 -4.65
N VAL A 49 2.93 -4.17 -5.46
CA VAL A 49 2.89 -4.50 -6.88
C VAL A 49 2.61 -3.22 -7.68
N CYS A 50 3.24 -3.07 -8.84
CA CYS A 50 2.94 -2.03 -9.81
C CYS A 50 2.75 -2.67 -11.18
N GLU A 51 1.61 -2.46 -11.84
CA GLU A 51 1.35 -2.97 -13.19
C GLU A 51 1.68 -4.48 -13.33
N ASN A 52 1.24 -5.29 -12.36
CA ASN A 52 1.52 -6.74 -12.24
C ASN A 52 2.98 -7.14 -11.97
N SER A 53 3.87 -6.19 -11.73
CA SER A 53 5.26 -6.45 -11.34
C SER A 53 5.44 -6.31 -9.83
N LEU A 54 5.95 -7.34 -9.17
CA LEU A 54 6.30 -7.28 -7.75
C LEU A 54 7.46 -6.31 -7.53
N LEU A 55 7.21 -5.25 -6.76
CA LEU A 55 8.23 -4.26 -6.40
C LEU A 55 8.90 -4.57 -5.07
N LYS A 56 8.11 -5.02 -4.09
CA LYS A 56 8.61 -5.32 -2.74
C LYS A 56 7.75 -6.37 -2.07
N LYS A 57 8.42 -7.22 -1.28
CA LYS A 57 7.82 -8.12 -0.31
C LYS A 57 8.43 -7.83 1.06
N GLY A 58 7.64 -7.81 2.12
CA GLY A 58 8.13 -7.65 3.49
C GLY A 58 7.06 -7.19 4.46
N ALA A 59 7.49 -6.78 5.66
CA ALA A 59 6.60 -6.28 6.69
C ALA A 59 6.00 -4.92 6.32
N THR A 60 4.99 -4.48 7.06
CA THR A 60 4.37 -3.14 6.88
C THR A 60 5.42 -2.01 6.84
N PHE A 61 6.45 -2.09 7.67
CA PHE A 61 7.55 -1.12 7.68
C PHE A 61 8.37 -1.11 6.38
N ASP A 62 8.60 -2.28 5.77
CA ASP A 62 9.28 -2.39 4.49
C ASP A 62 8.49 -1.70 3.37
N ILE A 63 7.17 -1.86 3.36
CA ILE A 63 6.28 -1.28 2.35
C ILE A 63 6.26 0.25 2.47
N PHE A 64 6.12 0.78 3.69
CA PHE A 64 6.09 2.23 3.94
C PHE A 64 7.39 2.94 3.59
N ASN A 65 8.53 2.27 3.71
CA ASN A 65 9.83 2.82 3.34
C ASN A 65 10.25 2.47 1.91
N TYR A 66 9.40 1.82 1.12
CA TYR A 66 9.69 1.63 -0.30
C TYR A 66 9.71 2.99 -1.03
N LYS A 67 10.68 3.19 -1.91
CA LYS A 67 10.84 4.44 -2.65
C LYS A 67 10.12 4.37 -4.00
N ILE A 68 9.20 5.29 -4.22
CA ILE A 68 8.57 5.53 -5.53
C ILE A 68 9.07 6.89 -6.02
N ASN A 69 9.74 6.91 -7.17
CA ASN A 69 10.35 8.12 -7.74
C ASN A 69 11.26 8.86 -6.73
N GLY A 70 12.04 8.11 -5.95
CA GLY A 70 13.00 8.64 -4.98
C GLY A 70 12.43 9.06 -3.61
N ARG A 71 11.10 9.10 -3.45
CA ARG A 71 10.42 9.46 -2.19
C ARG A 71 9.83 8.23 -1.52
N LEU A 72 9.82 8.17 -0.19
CA LEU A 72 9.22 7.04 0.53
C LEU A 72 7.71 7.05 0.34
N LEU A 73 7.10 5.88 0.18
CA LEU A 73 5.65 5.73 0.05
C LEU A 73 4.91 6.47 1.17
N LYS A 74 5.40 6.33 2.41
CA LYS A 74 4.77 7.00 3.56
C LYS A 74 4.79 8.53 3.48
N ASP A 75 5.81 9.10 2.84
CA ASP A 75 5.98 10.56 2.75
C ASP A 75 5.13 11.16 1.62
N ILE A 76 4.67 10.34 0.67
CA ILE A 76 3.85 10.76 -0.47
C ILE A 76 2.40 10.28 -0.38
N TRP A 77 2.06 9.50 0.65
CA TRP A 77 0.74 8.89 0.76
C TRP A 77 -0.40 9.92 0.81
N SER A 78 -0.19 11.05 1.49
CA SER A 78 -1.16 12.15 1.53
C SER A 78 -1.41 12.81 0.17
N GLU A 79 -0.54 12.59 -0.81
CA GLU A 79 -0.67 13.11 -2.18
C GLU A 79 -1.45 12.15 -3.10
N VAL A 80 -1.71 10.92 -2.65
CA VAL A 80 -2.47 9.92 -3.40
C VAL A 80 -3.95 10.31 -3.39
N LYS A 81 -4.57 10.38 -4.57
CA LYS A 81 -5.95 10.86 -4.76
C LYS A 81 -6.97 9.78 -5.09
N ASP A 82 -6.50 8.64 -5.60
CA ASP A 82 -7.35 7.52 -6.00
C ASP A 82 -6.94 6.31 -5.16
N VAL A 83 -7.59 6.10 -4.01
CA VAL A 83 -7.38 4.93 -3.15
C VAL A 83 -8.67 4.13 -3.08
N GLU A 84 -8.60 2.85 -3.40
CA GLU A 84 -9.68 1.87 -3.29
C GLU A 84 -9.23 0.73 -2.38
N MET A 85 -10.14 0.17 -1.58
CA MET A 85 -9.89 -0.89 -0.59
C MET A 85 -10.98 -1.95 -0.64
#